data_AF-A3YET2-F1
#
_entry.id   AF-A3YET2-F1
#
_cell.length_a   1.000
_cell.length_b   1.000
_cell.length_c   1.000
_cell.angle_alpha   90.00
_cell.angle_beta   90.00
_cell.angle_gamma   90.00
#
_symmetry.space_group_name_H-M   'P 1'
#
loop_
_entity.id
_entity.type
_entity.pdbx_description
1 polymer ?
#
loop_
_entity_poly.entity_id
_entity_poly.type
_entity_poly.pdbx_seq_one_letter_code
_entity_poly.pdbx_strand_id
1 'polypeptide(L)'
;MKKAVQNSLCFGVFTESGDQIGFARMVTDSATFAYLADVCILDEHRGKGLGKRLIKQILAHPQLQGLRRMALATRDAHGLYEHLVLKH
;
A
#
# COMPACT_ATOMS: atom_id res chain seq x y z
N MET A 1 5.42 -11.28 12.87
CA MET A 1 4.68 -10.12 12.30
C MET A 1 4.95 -8.80 13.03
N LYS A 2 4.85 -8.72 14.37
CA LYS A 2 5.04 -7.48 15.15
C LYS A 2 6.29 -6.64 14.78
N LYS A 3 7.47 -7.27 14.72
CA LYS A 3 8.73 -6.60 14.34
C LYS A 3 8.70 -6.04 12.91
N ALA A 4 8.01 -6.71 11.98
CA ALA A 4 7.90 -6.22 10.60
C ALA A 4 7.05 -4.94 10.53
N VAL A 5 5.91 -4.92 11.23
CA VAL A 5 5.02 -3.75 11.34
C VAL A 5 5.76 -2.56 11.98
N GLN A 6 6.49 -2.79 13.07
CA GLN A 6 7.24 -1.74 13.77
C GLN A 6 8.35 -1.08 12.93
N ASN A 7 8.89 -1.79 11.93
CA ASN A 7 9.96 -1.30 11.07
C ASN A 7 9.47 -1.01 9.64
N SER A 8 8.17 -0.76 9.46
CA SER A 8 7.57 -0.44 8.17
C SER A 8 6.62 0.74 8.32
N LEU A 9 6.41 1.50 7.25
CA LEU A 9 5.29 2.42 7.18
C LEU A 9 4.02 1.61 6.90
N CYS A 10 3.06 1.67 7.83
CA CYS A 10 1.84 0.89 7.74
C CYS A 10 0.65 1.81 7.49
N PHE A 11 -0.21 1.42 6.57
CA PHE A 11 -1.37 2.18 6.14
C PHE A 11 -2.62 1.32 6.37
N GLY A 12 -3.59 1.88 7.09
CA GLY A 12 -4.87 1.24 7.35
C GLY A 12 -6.01 1.96 6.64
N VAL A 13 -7.03 1.21 6.24
CA VAL A 13 -8.32 1.76 5.81
C VAL A 13 -9.31 1.48 6.93
N PHE A 14 -9.95 2.52 7.46
CA PHE A 14 -10.90 2.42 8.55
C PHE A 14 -12.28 2.93 8.11
N THR A 15 -13.34 2.35 8.66
CA THR A 15 -14.69 2.92 8.59
C THR A 15 -14.81 4.12 9.52
N GLU A 16 -15.91 4.86 9.40
CA GLU A 16 -16.22 5.93 10.36
C GLU A 16 -16.44 5.40 11.79
N SER A 17 -16.90 4.16 11.94
CA SER A 17 -17.01 3.45 13.23
C SER A 17 -15.66 3.03 13.81
N GLY A 18 -14.56 3.14 13.06
CA GLY A 18 -13.21 2.77 13.49
C GLY A 18 -12.80 1.34 13.15
N ASP A 19 -13.60 0.59 12.39
CA ASP A 19 -13.29 -0.78 12.00
C ASP A 19 -12.24 -0.79 10.89
N GLN A 20 -11.18 -1.57 11.06
CA GLN A 20 -10.15 -1.71 10.04
C GLN A 20 -10.61 -2.67 8.94
N ILE A 21 -10.78 -2.13 7.72
CA ILE A 21 -11.28 -2.87 6.55
C ILE A 21 -10.23 -3.04 5.44
N GLY A 22 -9.02 -2.56 5.66
CA GLY A 22 -7.91 -2.66 4.72
C GLY A 22 -6.55 -2.39 5.35
N PHE A 23 -5.51 -2.88 4.69
CA PHE A 23 -4.13 -2.75 5.13
C PHE A 23 -3.17 -2.72 3.95
N ALA A 24 -2.06 -2.01 4.12
CA ALA A 24 -0.88 -2.07 3.27
C ALA A 24 0.36 -1.72 4.08
N ARG A 25 1.50 -2.27 3.68
CA ARG A 25 2.77 -2.07 4.37
C ARG A 25 3.89 -1.71 3.40
N MET A 26 4.66 -0.69 3.76
CA MET A 26 5.83 -0.25 3.04
C MET A 26 7.10 -0.52 3.84
N VAL A 27 7.93 -1.42 3.33
CA VAL A 27 9.31 -1.61 3.80
C VAL A 27 10.19 -0.66 3.00
N THR A 28 10.85 0.28 3.66
CA THR A 28 11.57 1.36 2.97
C THR A 28 12.74 1.86 3.81
N ASP A 29 13.78 2.35 3.14
CA ASP A 29 14.82 3.19 3.75
C ASP A 29 14.45 4.69 3.74
N SER A 30 13.29 5.02 3.14
CA SER A 30 12.76 6.37 2.95
C SER A 30 13.68 7.30 2.13
N ALA A 31 14.59 6.73 1.34
CA ALA A 31 15.57 7.50 0.58
C ALA A 31 15.80 6.95 -0.83
N THR A 32 15.99 5.64 -0.99
CA THR A 32 16.40 5.04 -2.26
C THR A 32 15.47 3.93 -2.73
N PHE A 33 14.88 3.17 -1.81
CA PHE A 33 14.13 1.97 -2.16
C PHE A 33 12.93 1.74 -1.24
N ALA A 34 11.85 1.29 -1.85
CA ALA A 34 10.62 0.95 -1.16
C ALA A 34 9.99 -0.34 -1.72
N TYR A 35 9.49 -1.21 -0.85
CA TYR A 35 8.79 -2.45 -1.19
C TYR A 35 7.38 -2.49 -0.59
N LEU A 36 6.38 -2.50 -1.46
CA LEU A 36 4.97 -2.59 -1.09
C LEU A 36 4.55 -4.04 -0.87
N ALA A 37 4.03 -4.31 0.32
CA ALA A 37 3.64 -5.62 0.80
C ALA A 37 2.26 -5.60 1.48
N ASP A 38 1.68 -6.78 1.64
CA ASP A 38 0.47 -7.03 2.45
C ASP A 38 -0.74 -6.13 2.09
N VAL A 39 -0.90 -5.79 0.81
CA VAL A 39 -2.03 -4.99 0.33
C VAL A 39 -3.30 -5.83 0.31
N CYS A 40 -4.28 -5.49 1.15
CA CYS A 40 -5.56 -6.16 1.17
C CYS A 40 -6.72 -5.22 1.52
N ILE A 41 -7.90 -5.56 1.03
CA ILE A 41 -9.21 -4.98 1.40
C ILE A 41 -10.13 -6.16 1.71
N LEU A 42 -10.85 -6.10 2.83
CA LEU A 42 -11.83 -7.12 3.19
C LEU A 42 -12.86 -7.30 2.05
N ASP A 43 -13.24 -8.55 1.76
CA ASP A 43 -13.98 -8.92 0.55
C ASP A 43 -15.29 -8.15 0.39
N GLU A 44 -16.02 -7.99 1.48
CA GLU A 44 -17.26 -7.21 1.64
C GLU A 44 -17.09 -5.69 1.38
N HIS A 45 -15.86 -5.20 1.36
CA HIS A 45 -15.50 -3.81 1.05
C HIS A 45 -14.79 -3.63 -0.29
N ARG A 46 -14.56 -4.71 -1.06
CA ARG A 46 -13.99 -4.65 -2.41
C ARG A 46 -14.97 -4.02 -3.41
N GLY A 47 -14.46 -3.64 -4.59
CA GLY A 47 -15.25 -2.96 -5.65
C GLY A 47 -15.56 -1.47 -5.39
N LYS A 48 -15.30 -0.96 -4.17
CA LYS A 48 -15.61 0.42 -3.75
C LYS A 48 -14.49 1.44 -3.99
N GLY A 49 -13.47 1.08 -4.77
CA GLY A 49 -12.31 1.95 -5.06
C GLY A 49 -11.33 2.17 -3.89
N LEU A 50 -11.52 1.50 -2.76
CA LEU A 50 -10.70 1.67 -1.55
C LEU A 50 -9.22 1.34 -1.76
N GLY A 51 -8.92 0.26 -2.48
CA GLY A 51 -7.53 -0.11 -2.81
C GLY A 51 -6.82 0.97 -3.62
N LYS A 52 -7.50 1.56 -4.62
CA LYS A 52 -6.94 2.67 -5.41
C LYS A 52 -6.68 3.90 -4.55
N ARG A 53 -7.60 4.25 -3.64
CA ARG A 53 -7.44 5.36 -2.70
C ARG A 53 -6.26 5.12 -1.75
N LEU A 54 -6.13 3.91 -1.22
CA LEU A 54 -5.04 3.50 -0.33
C LEU A 54 -3.68 3.68 -1.04
N ILE A 55 -3.55 3.16 -2.26
CA ILE A 55 -2.32 3.30 -3.05
C ILE A 55 -2.01 4.77 -3.33
N LYS A 56 -3.01 5.58 -3.71
CA LYS A 56 -2.81 7.02 -3.93
C LYS A 56 -2.26 7.73 -2.68
N GLN A 57 -2.74 7.38 -1.50
CA GLN A 57 -2.25 7.93 -0.24
C GLN A 57 -0.80 7.49 0.07
N ILE A 58 -0.47 6.22 -0.20
CA ILE A 58 0.89 5.70 -0.05
C ILE A 58 1.85 6.48 -0.95
N LEU A 59 1.52 6.64 -2.24
CA LEU A 59 2.39 7.33 -3.20
C LEU A 59 2.57 8.82 -2.91
N ALA A 60 1.62 9.44 -2.19
CA ALA A 60 1.71 10.83 -1.76
C ALA A 60 2.45 11.01 -0.42
N HIS A 61 2.84 9.93 0.26
CA HIS A 61 3.44 10.02 1.57
C HIS A 61 4.82 10.71 1.52
N PRO A 62 5.11 11.73 2.35
CA PRO A 62 6.34 12.51 2.26
C PRO A 62 7.63 11.69 2.34
N GLN A 63 7.65 10.64 3.18
CA GLN A 63 8.82 9.76 3.33
C GLN A 63 9.02 8.78 2.15
N LEU A 64 8.11 8.77 1.19
CA LEU A 64 8.19 7.93 -0.01
C LEU A 64 8.46 8.77 -1.27
N GLN A 65 8.80 10.05 -1.12
CA GLN A 65 9.16 10.92 -2.24
C GLN A 65 10.65 10.79 -2.59
N GLY A 66 11.00 10.95 -3.86
CA GLY A 66 12.41 10.94 -4.32
C GLY A 66 13.07 9.55 -4.36
N LEU A 67 12.30 8.48 -4.13
CA LEU A 67 12.82 7.12 -4.19
C LEU A 67 13.31 6.79 -5.60
N ARG A 68 14.49 6.19 -5.68
CA ARG A 68 15.05 5.70 -6.96
C ARG A 68 14.27 4.51 -7.50
N ARG A 69 13.74 3.66 -6.63
CA ARG A 69 13.01 2.45 -7.03
C ARG A 69 11.91 2.10 -6.03
N MET A 70 10.76 1.71 -6.56
CA MET A 70 9.70 1.08 -5.80
C MET A 70 9.41 -0.29 -6.41
N ALA A 71 9.36 -1.31 -5.57
CA ALA A 71 9.02 -2.67 -5.93
C ALA A 71 7.74 -3.11 -5.21
N LEU A 72 7.12 -4.12 -5.77
CA LEU A 72 5.83 -4.63 -5.33
C LEU A 72 5.85 -6.14 -5.46
N ALA A 73 5.38 -6.84 -4.42
CA ALA A 73 4.83 -8.16 -4.61
C ALA A 73 3.41 -8.20 -4.08
N THR A 74 2.48 -8.55 -4.96
CA THR A 74 1.12 -8.86 -4.58
C THR A 74 0.86 -10.32 -4.79
N ARG A 75 0.23 -10.96 -3.80
CA ARG A 75 -0.31 -12.30 -3.97
C ARG A 75 -1.59 -12.34 -4.81
N ASP A 76 -2.23 -11.19 -5.07
CA ASP A 76 -3.63 -11.15 -5.58
C ASP A 76 -4.01 -9.93 -6.45
N ALA A 77 -3.05 -9.24 -7.08
CA ALA A 77 -3.36 -7.95 -7.73
C ALA A 77 -3.16 -7.91 -9.26
N HIS A 78 -3.58 -8.94 -9.97
CA HIS A 78 -3.58 -8.87 -11.44
C HIS A 78 -4.49 -7.74 -11.98
N GLY A 79 -5.57 -7.33 -11.29
CA GLY A 79 -6.47 -6.26 -11.76
C GLY A 79 -6.21 -4.84 -11.25
N LEU A 80 -5.42 -4.63 -10.18
CA LEU A 80 -5.27 -3.30 -9.56
C LEU A 80 -4.13 -2.47 -10.18
N TYR A 81 -3.14 -3.12 -10.79
CA TYR A 81 -1.91 -2.48 -11.29
C TYR A 81 -1.86 -2.24 -12.80
N GLU A 82 -2.77 -2.83 -13.59
CA GLU A 82 -2.86 -2.56 -15.03
C GLU A 82 -3.13 -1.08 -15.36
N HIS A 83 -3.59 -0.28 -14.39
CA HIS A 83 -3.84 1.16 -14.56
C HIS A 83 -2.82 2.07 -13.86
N LEU A 84 -1.87 1.50 -13.12
CA LEU A 84 -0.77 2.22 -12.49
C LEU A 84 0.51 1.88 -13.23
N VAL A 85 0.57 2.38 -14.46
CA VAL A 85 1.69 2.19 -15.39
C VAL A 85 2.97 2.73 -14.75
N LEU A 86 3.77 1.84 -14.16
CA LEU A 86 5.21 2.02 -13.96
C LEU A 86 5.85 1.98 -15.36
N LYS A 87 5.90 3.13 -16.03
CA LYS A 87 6.70 3.28 -17.24
C LYS A 87 8.15 3.57 -16.84
N HIS A 88 9.04 2.77 -17.41
CA HIS A 88 10.49 2.87 -17.33
C HIS A 88 11.03 4.27 -17.59
#